data_AF-A0A1G6HPA8-F1
#
_entry.id   AF-A0A1G6HPA8-F1
#
_cell.length_a   1.000
_cell.length_b   1.000
_cell.length_c   1.000
_cell.angle_alpha   90.00
_cell.angle_beta   90.00
_cell.angle_gamma   90.00
#
_symmetry.space_group_name_H-M   'P 1'
#
loop_
_entity.id
_entity.type
_entity.pdbx_description
1 polymer ?
#
loop_
_entity_poly.entity_id
_entity_poly.type
_entity_poly.pdbx_seq_one_letter_code
_entity_poly.pdbx_strand_id
1 'polypeptide(L)'
;MEMTTDTGKQLDWEYAEAAFPYTMEEKQTDGTRWLLLKGKEPQLYKHLIVGVNTGTLEAVRSVPHIQIVVPDGATHGDTAKANEFSRFLARSFQGELHLFNGRVMYFYPRKP
;
A
#
# COMPACT_ATOMS: atom_id res chain seq x y z
N MET A 1 23.00 26.87 15.12
CA MET A 1 22.68 25.44 14.95
C MET A 1 21.17 25.17 14.92
N GLU A 2 20.30 26.16 15.19
CA GLU A 2 18.85 25.98 15.26
C GLU A 2 18.17 25.92 13.87
N MET A 3 18.56 26.80 12.92
CA MET A 3 17.97 26.83 11.57
C MET A 3 18.14 25.51 10.78
N THR A 4 19.28 24.84 10.90
CA THR A 4 19.56 23.57 10.20
C THR A 4 18.67 22.42 10.67
N THR A 5 18.26 22.42 11.95
CA THR A 5 17.41 21.36 12.51
C THR A 5 15.96 21.52 12.07
N ASP A 6 15.47 22.75 11.98
CA ASP A 6 14.11 23.03 11.54
C ASP A 6 13.94 22.84 10.03
N THR A 7 14.95 23.20 9.22
CA THR A 7 14.96 22.88 7.78
C THR A 7 15.00 21.37 7.53
N GLY A 8 15.74 20.60 8.33
CA GLY A 8 15.77 19.14 8.24
C GLY A 8 14.42 18.50 8.54
N LYS A 9 13.71 18.99 9.57
CA LYS A 9 12.36 18.52 9.91
C LYS A 9 11.32 18.89 8.85
N GLN A 10 11.41 20.10 8.29
CA GLN A 10 10.51 20.53 7.23
C GLN A 10 10.71 19.68 5.96
N LEU A 11 11.95 19.41 5.56
CA LEU A 11 12.27 18.54 4.43
C LEU A 11 11.82 17.09 4.67
N ASP A 12 11.93 16.59 5.91
CA ASP A 12 11.46 15.25 6.28
C ASP A 12 9.93 15.15 6.24
N TRP A 13 9.21 16.21 6.66
CA TRP A 13 7.75 16.29 6.50
C TRP A 13 7.32 16.36 5.03
N GLU A 14 7.96 17.20 4.23
CA GLU A 14 7.70 17.28 2.78
C GLU A 14 8.00 15.94 2.09
N TYR A 15 9.07 15.24 2.51
CA TYR A 15 9.42 13.91 2.01
C TYR A 15 8.40 12.85 2.43
N ALA A 16 7.95 12.87 3.69
CA ALA A 16 6.93 11.95 4.19
C ALA A 16 5.57 12.16 3.50
N GLU A 17 5.17 13.41 3.28
CA GLU A 17 3.94 13.74 2.56
C GLU A 17 4.00 13.37 1.08
N ALA A 18 5.16 13.52 0.43
CA ALA A 18 5.39 13.10 -0.94
C ALA A 18 5.53 11.57 -1.08
N ALA A 19 6.07 10.89 -0.07
CA ALA A 19 6.26 9.44 -0.07
C ALA A 19 4.92 8.71 -0.06
N PHE A 20 3.91 9.25 0.64
CA PHE A 20 2.56 8.69 0.70
C PHE A 20 1.48 9.76 0.39
N PRO A 21 1.25 10.07 -0.90
CA PRO A 21 0.42 11.20 -1.34
C PRO A 21 -1.10 10.88 -1.30
N TYR A 22 -1.56 10.23 -0.23
CA TYR A 22 -2.95 9.82 -0.04
C TYR A 22 -3.51 10.30 1.29
N THR A 23 -4.80 10.62 1.31
CA THR A 23 -5.62 10.68 2.52
C THR A 23 -6.33 9.35 2.72
N MET A 24 -6.52 8.93 3.97
CA MET A 24 -7.17 7.65 4.31
C MET A 24 -8.58 7.87 4.83
N GLU A 25 -9.55 7.15 4.27
CA GLU A 25 -10.93 7.10 4.73
C GLU A 25 -11.33 5.64 5.02
N GLU A 26 -11.81 5.34 6.23
CA GLU A 26 -12.40 4.04 6.52
C GLU A 26 -13.82 3.97 5.94
N LYS A 27 -14.13 2.87 5.27
CA LYS A 27 -15.40 2.59 4.60
C LYS A 27 -15.90 1.21 5.01
N GLN A 28 -17.21 1.01 4.88
CA GLN A 28 -17.86 -0.25 5.17
C GLN A 28 -18.90 -0.56 4.09
N THR A 29 -18.85 -1.76 3.55
CA THR A 29 -19.83 -2.30 2.59
C THR A 29 -20.22 -3.69 3.06
N ASP A 30 -21.52 -3.96 3.21
CA ASP A 30 -22.06 -5.27 3.62
C ASP A 30 -21.38 -5.86 4.88
N GLY A 31 -21.08 -5.01 5.86
CA GLY A 31 -20.39 -5.42 7.10
C GLY A 31 -18.87 -5.57 6.98
N THR A 32 -18.32 -5.51 5.78
CA THR A 32 -16.87 -5.61 5.52
C THR A 32 -16.24 -4.22 5.52
N ARG A 33 -15.20 -4.04 6.35
CA ARG A 33 -14.45 -2.78 6.46
C ARG A 33 -13.26 -2.76 5.50
N TRP A 34 -13.03 -1.60 4.91
CA TRP A 34 -11.95 -1.37 3.96
C TRP A 34 -11.51 0.11 4.02
N LEU A 35 -10.31 0.39 3.53
CA LEU A 35 -9.73 1.73 3.49
C LEU A 35 -9.73 2.23 2.06
N LEU A 36 -10.26 3.45 1.85
CA LEU A 36 -10.06 4.22 0.65
C LEU A 36 -8.86 5.13 0.85
N LEU A 37 -7.82 4.93 0.05
CA LEU A 37 -6.68 5.84 -0.03
C LEU A 37 -6.92 6.79 -1.19
N LYS A 38 -7.39 8.01 -0.93
CA LYS A 38 -7.70 9.01 -1.94
C LYS A 38 -6.49 9.89 -2.20
N GLY A 39 -6.07 10.03 -3.47
CA GLY A 39 -4.90 10.82 -3.80
C GLY A 39 -5.08 12.30 -3.48
N LYS A 40 -4.06 12.91 -2.88
CA LYS A 40 -4.02 14.35 -2.58
C LYS A 40 -3.93 15.18 -3.87
N GLU A 41 -3.35 14.60 -4.93
CA GLU A 41 -3.18 15.20 -6.26
C GLU A 41 -3.83 14.30 -7.33
N PRO A 42 -5.13 14.46 -7.64
CA PRO A 42 -5.90 13.54 -8.50
C PRO A 42 -5.35 13.31 -9.91
N GLN A 43 -4.54 14.23 -10.42
CA GLN A 43 -3.88 14.10 -11.73
C GLN A 43 -2.71 13.11 -11.70
N LEU A 44 -2.08 12.94 -10.53
CA LEU A 44 -0.92 12.06 -10.33
C LEU A 44 -1.28 10.77 -9.60
N TYR A 45 -2.29 10.83 -8.73
CA TYR A 45 -2.76 9.73 -7.89
C TYR A 45 -4.26 9.84 -7.73
N LYS A 46 -5.04 8.85 -8.19
CA LYS A 46 -6.49 8.86 -8.06
C LYS A 46 -6.91 8.28 -6.73
N HIS A 47 -6.80 6.96 -6.59
CA HIS A 47 -7.10 6.26 -5.34
C HIS A 47 -6.62 4.80 -5.39
N LEU A 48 -6.45 4.22 -4.20
CA LEU A 48 -6.27 2.79 -3.96
C LEU A 48 -7.34 2.32 -2.97
N ILE A 49 -7.69 1.04 -3.03
CA ILE A 49 -8.55 0.39 -2.03
C ILE A 49 -7.72 -0.65 -1.29
N VAL A 50 -7.80 -0.66 0.03
CA VAL A 50 -7.09 -1.63 0.88
C VAL A 50 -8.10 -2.34 1.77
N GLY A 51 -8.10 -3.67 1.73
CA GLY A 51 -8.98 -4.50 2.53
C GLY A 51 -8.25 -5.71 3.11
N VAL A 52 -8.91 -6.37 4.05
CA VAL A 52 -8.49 -7.69 4.52
C VAL A 52 -9.46 -8.72 3.94
N ASN A 53 -8.93 -9.76 3.34
CA ASN A 53 -9.70 -10.82 2.72
C ASN A 53 -9.27 -12.17 3.30
N THR A 54 -10.23 -13.06 3.56
CA THR A 54 -10.00 -14.42 4.09
C THR A 54 -10.18 -15.50 3.01
N GLY A 55 -10.40 -15.10 1.77
CA GLY A 55 -10.61 -15.98 0.61
C GLY A 55 -9.35 -16.74 0.17
N THR A 56 -9.56 -17.66 -0.77
CA THR A 56 -8.52 -18.48 -1.38
C THR A 56 -7.72 -17.66 -2.39
N LEU A 57 -6.43 -17.41 -2.12
CA LEU A 57 -5.47 -17.19 -3.21
C LEU A 57 -5.33 -18.53 -3.93
N GLU A 58 -5.80 -18.60 -5.18
CA GLU A 58 -5.73 -19.77 -6.08
C GLU A 58 -5.70 -21.15 -5.39
N ALA A 59 -6.90 -21.75 -5.24
CA ALA A 59 -7.16 -23.18 -5.03
C ALA A 59 -6.49 -23.96 -3.87
N VAL A 60 -5.53 -23.41 -3.11
CA VAL A 60 -4.74 -24.26 -2.18
C VAL A 60 -4.68 -23.73 -0.75
N ARG A 61 -4.87 -22.43 -0.48
CA ARG A 61 -4.82 -21.91 0.90
C ARG A 61 -5.80 -20.76 1.14
N SER A 62 -6.75 -20.94 2.07
CA SER A 62 -7.50 -19.86 2.70
C SER A 62 -6.62 -19.27 3.80
N VAL A 63 -5.86 -18.24 3.45
CA VAL A 63 -5.05 -17.47 4.39
C VAL A 63 -5.57 -16.03 4.41
N PRO A 64 -5.82 -15.45 5.59
CA PRO A 64 -6.09 -14.03 5.70
C PRO A 64 -4.95 -13.24 5.04
N HIS A 65 -5.29 -12.32 4.15
CA HIS A 65 -4.33 -11.50 3.43
C HIS A 65 -4.82 -10.07 3.32
N ILE A 66 -3.87 -9.14 3.23
CA ILE A 66 -4.15 -7.76 2.87
C ILE A 66 -4.25 -7.69 1.35
N GLN A 67 -5.35 -7.19 0.84
CA GLN A 67 -5.57 -6.95 -0.58
C GLN A 67 -5.48 -5.46 -0.86
N ILE A 68 -4.59 -5.08 -1.79
CA ILE A 68 -4.52 -3.73 -2.34
C ILE A 68 -5.04 -3.80 -3.76
N VAL A 69 -6.06 -3.00 -4.08
CA VAL A 69 -6.66 -2.91 -5.40
C VAL A 69 -6.25 -1.59 -6.04
N VAL A 70 -5.75 -1.68 -7.27
CA VAL A 70 -5.52 -0.56 -8.19
C VAL A 70 -6.71 -0.54 -9.15
N PRO A 71 -7.68 0.39 -9.00
CA PRO A 71 -8.91 0.37 -9.79
C PRO A 71 -8.68 0.74 -11.25
N ASP A 72 -9.67 0.45 -12.10
CA ASP A 72 -9.64 0.86 -13.50
C ASP A 72 -9.50 2.38 -13.64
N GLY A 73 -8.67 2.79 -14.60
CA GLY A 73 -8.36 4.20 -14.82
C GLY A 73 -7.42 4.82 -13.78
N ALA A 74 -6.84 4.03 -12.86
CA ALA A 74 -5.75 4.47 -12.00
C ALA A 74 -4.57 5.01 -12.82
N THR A 75 -3.81 5.90 -12.20
CA THR A 75 -2.63 6.51 -12.83
C THR A 75 -1.42 5.56 -12.76
N HIS A 76 -0.37 5.90 -13.52
CA HIS A 76 0.93 5.24 -13.34
C HIS A 76 1.48 5.44 -11.92
N GLY A 77 1.25 6.61 -11.32
CA GLY A 77 1.62 6.92 -9.94
C GLY A 77 0.94 6.00 -8.93
N ASP A 78 -0.35 5.73 -9.10
CA ASP A 78 -1.09 4.79 -8.25
C ASP A 78 -0.50 3.38 -8.30
N THR A 79 -0.16 2.90 -9.50
CA THR A 79 0.43 1.57 -9.67
C THR A 79 1.82 1.49 -9.02
N ALA A 80 2.63 2.54 -9.17
CA ALA A 80 3.95 2.62 -8.54
C ALA A 80 3.84 2.63 -7.01
N LYS A 81 2.95 3.45 -6.45
CA LYS A 81 2.73 3.57 -5.00
C LYS A 81 2.10 2.31 -4.40
N ALA A 82 1.18 1.66 -5.10
CA ALA A 82 0.65 0.38 -4.69
C ALA A 82 1.76 -0.68 -4.59
N ASN A 83 2.67 -0.76 -5.56
CA ASN A 83 3.81 -1.67 -5.51
C ASN A 83 4.77 -1.36 -4.35
N GLU A 84 5.07 -0.08 -4.11
CA GLU A 84 5.91 0.38 -3.00
C GLU A 84 5.28 -0.02 -1.66
N PHE A 85 4.00 0.30 -1.48
CA PHE A 85 3.27 0.01 -0.24
C PHE A 85 3.13 -1.50 0.00
N SER A 86 2.82 -2.29 -1.03
CA SER A 86 2.79 -3.74 -0.94
C SER A 86 4.12 -4.34 -0.47
N ARG A 87 5.26 -3.85 -0.96
CA ARG A 87 6.58 -4.31 -0.51
C ARG A 87 6.87 -3.86 0.92
N PHE A 88 6.47 -2.65 1.30
CA PHE A 88 6.59 -2.17 2.67
C PHE A 88 5.83 -3.07 3.65
N LEU A 89 4.56 -3.38 3.37
CA LEU A 89 3.75 -4.27 4.20
C LEU A 89 4.34 -5.68 4.28
N ALA A 90 4.74 -6.25 3.13
CA ALA A 90 5.31 -7.59 3.10
C ALA A 90 6.63 -7.69 3.89
N ARG A 91 7.49 -6.67 3.83
CA ARG A 91 8.69 -6.59 4.68
C ARG A 91 8.33 -6.48 6.16
N SER A 92 7.39 -5.61 6.49
CA SER A 92 6.98 -5.33 7.87
C SER A 92 6.36 -6.55 8.56
N PHE A 93 5.58 -7.33 7.81
CA PHE A 93 4.90 -8.54 8.33
C PHE A 93 5.66 -9.84 8.04
N GLN A 94 6.84 -9.78 7.41
CA GLN A 94 7.56 -10.95 6.91
C GLN A 94 6.65 -11.87 6.06
N GLY A 95 5.86 -11.27 5.17
CA GLY A 95 4.82 -11.95 4.41
C GLY A 95 5.28 -12.50 3.06
N GLU A 96 4.38 -13.25 2.44
CA GLU A 96 4.40 -13.57 1.01
C GLU A 96 3.67 -12.45 0.26
N LEU A 97 4.30 -11.92 -0.80
CA LEU A 97 3.73 -10.86 -1.62
C LEU A 97 3.47 -11.36 -3.03
N HIS A 98 2.22 -11.29 -3.45
CA HIS A 98 1.79 -11.47 -4.83
C HIS A 98 1.69 -10.10 -5.49
N LEU A 99 2.56 -9.82 -6.45
CA LEU A 99 2.55 -8.56 -7.20
C LEU A 99 1.44 -8.58 -8.26
N PHE A 100 1.02 -7.39 -8.72
CA PHE A 100 -0.03 -7.21 -9.73
C PHE A 100 0.26 -7.92 -11.06
N ASN A 101 1.53 -8.23 -11.35
CA ASN A 101 1.95 -8.97 -12.54
C ASN A 101 2.08 -10.49 -12.31
N GLY A 102 1.59 -11.01 -11.19
CA GLY A 102 1.65 -12.43 -10.82
C GLY A 102 2.98 -12.89 -10.23
N ARG A 103 4.02 -12.04 -10.18
CA ARG A 103 5.29 -12.41 -9.54
C ARG A 103 5.12 -12.52 -8.02
N VAL A 104 5.59 -13.63 -7.45
CA VAL A 104 5.61 -13.86 -6.00
C VAL A 104 6.97 -13.50 -5.40
N MET A 105 6.96 -12.79 -4.27
CA MET A 105 8.12 -12.46 -3.46
C MET A 105 7.93 -12.93 -2.02
N TYR A 106 9.02 -13.29 -1.35
CA TYR A 106 8.97 -13.86 0.00
C TYR A 106 9.87 -13.03 0.92
N PHE A 107 9.29 -12.53 2.01
CA PHE A 107 9.99 -11.64 2.95
C PHE A 107 10.22 -12.26 4.33
N TYR A 108 9.98 -13.58 4.47
CA TYR A 108 10.34 -14.38 5.63
C TYR A 108 11.59 -15.24 5.36
N PRO A 109 12.36 -15.58 6.41
CA PRO A 109 13.46 -16.54 6.29
C PRO A 109 12.92 -17.90 5.82
N ARG A 110 13.49 -18.42 4.74
CA ARG A 110 13.21 -19.78 4.28
C ARG A 110 14.21 -20.71 4.96
N LYS A 111 13.75 -21.87 5.46
CA LYS A 111 14.67 -22.90 5.95
C LYS A 111 15.61 -23.28 4.77
N PRO A 112 16.93 -23.33 5.00
CA PRO A 112 17.88 -23.80 4.00
C PRO A 112 17.68 -25.28 3.68
#